data_AF-A0A976DC35-F1
#
_entry.id   AF-A0A976DC35-F1
#
_cell.length_a   1.000
_cell.length_b   1.000
_cell.length_c   1.000
_cell.angle_alpha   90.00
_cell.angle_beta   90.00
_cell.angle_gamma   90.00
#
_symmetry.space_group_name_H-M   'P 1'
#
loop_
_entity.id
_entity.type
_entity.pdbx_description
1 polymer ?
#
loop_
_entity_poly.entity_id
_entity_poly.type
_entity_poly.pdbx_seq_one_letter_code
_entity_poly.pdbx_strand_id
1 'polypeptide(L)'
;MANAAAQKSYLKGYIVDIKGDTTRGWVREELPKSRKLQTCHFRGENSGVYADYSASQLKAYGYENGRSLVAISYRKDSLAAPKMIFMEYLVSSKLSLLRNKDAFFLFKSAQLYPLVTKDKEVQSQGRRYIKTTLVFQDVIHNLIKPECPDLLYRKSQMIKDELIDVVKAYNECIKSPYKVHLSSPIKSKNRLHFYVQAGFQQINLTLPTYGQKIDPTGTYFNVPYLATTDNRAYRLFIPAVGVEWRLSRITNRLSLLADVSIFQINNVLNFRFDNYNYQKDFIDGQISHAYTLTRINPAVKYHFNRNLWRFYGKVGAVFYSVKDESSNLTQAETSSINFLGDQRTTTTSNNEVINVSKKPFGLTAALGVDIPGLKHLGGFAELKTENMSIEFTSNPTGYYWKNTFSAVSFNLGVRF
;
A
#
# COMPACT_ATOMS: atom_id res chain seq x y z
N MET A 1 13.31 29.77 -6.62
CA MET A 1 12.36 28.72 -6.19
C MET A 1 11.02 29.38 -5.89
N ALA A 2 10.06 29.26 -6.81
CA ALA A 2 8.73 29.83 -6.62
C ALA A 2 7.93 28.93 -5.66
N ASN A 3 7.54 29.47 -4.50
CA ASN A 3 6.58 28.81 -3.62
C ASN A 3 5.27 28.66 -4.39
N ALA A 4 4.99 27.44 -4.86
CA ALA A 4 3.67 27.05 -5.34
C ALA A 4 2.71 27.07 -4.14
N ALA A 5 2.28 28.27 -3.74
CA ALA A 5 1.24 28.46 -2.75
C ALA A 5 0.01 27.70 -3.25
N ALA A 6 -0.37 26.65 -2.51
CA ALA A 6 -1.50 25.81 -2.84
C ALA A 6 -2.72 26.68 -3.14
N GLN A 7 -3.10 26.77 -4.41
CA GLN A 7 -4.27 27.53 -4.85
C GLN A 7 -5.48 27.03 -4.05
N LYS A 8 -6.07 27.93 -3.26
CA LYS A 8 -7.30 27.65 -2.50
C LYS A 8 -8.38 27.28 -3.51
N SER A 9 -8.84 26.04 -3.50
CA SER A 9 -9.86 25.56 -4.43
C SER A 9 -11.20 26.22 -4.12
N TYR A 10 -11.79 26.86 -5.12
CA TYR A 10 -13.19 27.26 -5.10
C TYR A 10 -14.01 26.21 -5.85
N LEU A 11 -15.18 25.85 -5.31
CA LEU A 11 -16.09 24.87 -5.87
C LEU A 11 -17.45 25.51 -6.12
N LYS A 12 -18.18 25.05 -7.15
CA LYS A 12 -19.57 25.48 -7.37
C LYS A 12 -20.42 25.17 -6.14
N GLY A 13 -21.20 26.15 -5.72
CA GLY A 13 -21.96 26.11 -4.48
C GLY A 13 -23.01 27.21 -4.40
N TYR A 14 -23.55 27.39 -3.20
CA TYR A 14 -24.61 28.34 -2.93
C TYR A 14 -24.51 28.89 -1.52
N ILE A 15 -25.10 30.06 -1.32
CA ILE A 15 -25.41 30.62 -0.01
C ILE A 15 -26.93 30.77 0.10
N VAL A 16 -27.45 30.67 1.32
CA VAL A 16 -28.84 30.96 1.66
C VAL A 16 -28.81 32.10 2.66
N ASP A 17 -29.37 33.23 2.28
CA ASP A 17 -29.39 34.41 3.13
C ASP A 17 -30.36 34.25 4.33
N ILE A 18 -30.43 35.26 5.18
CA ILE A 18 -31.35 35.27 6.34
C ILE A 18 -32.83 35.29 5.95
N LYS A 19 -33.19 35.77 4.75
CA LYS A 19 -34.57 35.76 4.25
C LYS A 19 -34.96 34.38 3.71
N GLY A 20 -33.98 33.59 3.29
CA GLY A 20 -34.17 32.26 2.68
C GLY A 20 -33.86 32.23 1.18
N ASP A 21 -33.43 33.36 0.61
CA ASP A 21 -33.09 33.46 -0.80
C ASP A 21 -31.76 32.75 -1.06
N THR A 22 -31.73 31.96 -2.14
CA THR A 22 -30.57 31.16 -2.49
C THR A 22 -29.81 31.80 -3.65
N THR A 23 -28.54 32.13 -3.42
CA THR A 23 -27.65 32.68 -4.44
C THR A 23 -26.57 31.68 -4.80
N ARG A 24 -26.42 31.38 -6.10
CA ARG A 24 -25.42 30.43 -6.61
C ARG A 24 -24.11 31.12 -6.98
N GLY A 25 -23.02 30.36 -6.89
CA GLY A 25 -21.68 30.86 -7.20
C GLY A 25 -20.60 29.87 -6.81
N TRP A 26 -19.48 30.39 -6.33
CA TRP A 26 -18.28 29.66 -5.99
C TRP A 26 -17.96 29.83 -4.51
N VAL A 27 -17.90 28.73 -3.77
CA VAL A 27 -17.56 28.68 -2.35
C VAL A 27 -16.16 28.13 -2.19
N ARG A 28 -15.32 28.80 -1.40
CA ARG A 28 -13.99 28.28 -1.07
C ARG A 28 -14.09 27.00 -0.27
N GLU A 29 -13.40 25.96 -0.73
CA GLU A 29 -13.36 24.68 -0.07
C GLU A 29 -12.53 24.75 1.22
N GLU A 30 -13.17 24.47 2.36
CA GLU A 30 -12.53 24.39 3.66
C GLU A 30 -12.63 22.97 4.23
N LEU A 31 -11.60 22.45 4.90
CA LEU A 31 -11.63 21.08 5.45
C LEU A 31 -12.68 20.94 6.56
N PRO A 32 -13.36 19.77 6.71
CA PRO A 32 -14.41 19.55 7.72
C PRO A 32 -14.03 19.83 9.20
N LYS A 33 -12.73 19.78 9.53
CA LYS A 33 -12.24 20.05 10.89
C LYS A 33 -11.61 21.44 11.05
N SER A 34 -11.62 22.25 9.99
CA SER A 34 -10.98 23.56 9.97
C SER A 34 -11.76 24.55 10.85
N ARG A 35 -11.04 25.35 11.65
CA ARG A 35 -11.64 26.52 12.34
C ARG A 35 -12.22 27.52 11.35
N LYS A 36 -11.76 27.50 10.10
CA LYS A 36 -12.19 28.39 9.01
C LYS A 36 -13.59 28.08 8.48
N LEU A 37 -14.20 26.94 8.83
CA LEU A 37 -15.60 26.64 8.47
C LEU A 37 -16.62 27.64 9.01
N GLN A 38 -16.20 28.48 9.97
CA GLN A 38 -17.02 29.53 10.56
C GLN A 38 -17.17 30.78 9.67
N THR A 39 -16.45 30.83 8.54
CA THR A 39 -16.55 31.90 7.54
C THR A 39 -16.76 31.27 6.16
N CYS A 40 -17.82 31.68 5.47
CA CYS A 40 -18.07 31.32 4.09
C CYS A 40 -17.40 32.37 3.18
N HIS A 41 -16.39 31.96 2.42
CA HIS A 41 -15.80 32.80 1.37
C HIS A 41 -16.53 32.51 0.06
N PHE A 42 -17.41 33.41 -0.35
CA PHE A 42 -18.29 33.23 -1.50
C PHE A 42 -17.96 34.23 -2.61
N ARG A 43 -18.09 33.78 -3.85
CA ARG A 43 -18.03 34.62 -5.05
C ARG A 43 -19.25 34.29 -5.91
N GLY A 44 -20.11 35.27 -6.15
CA GLY A 44 -21.30 35.09 -6.99
C GLY A 44 -20.91 34.64 -8.41
N GLU A 45 -21.79 33.88 -9.07
CA GLU A 45 -21.51 33.34 -10.42
C GLU A 45 -21.18 34.43 -11.45
N ASN A 46 -21.90 35.55 -11.39
CA ASN A 46 -21.71 36.71 -12.27
C ASN A 46 -20.87 37.83 -11.64
N SER A 47 -20.27 37.60 -10.48
CA SER A 47 -19.51 38.61 -9.74
C SER A 47 -18.02 38.25 -9.69
N GLY A 48 -17.16 39.23 -9.98
CA GLY A 48 -15.72 39.14 -9.72
C GLY A 48 -15.37 39.30 -8.24
N VAL A 49 -16.32 39.77 -7.41
CA VAL A 49 -16.08 40.19 -6.04
C VAL A 49 -16.27 39.01 -5.08
N TYR A 50 -15.29 38.86 -4.18
CA TYR A 50 -15.37 37.91 -3.07
C TYR A 50 -16.02 38.59 -1.86
N ALA A 51 -16.90 37.87 -1.17
CA ALA A 51 -17.51 38.30 0.08
C ALA A 51 -17.35 37.22 1.14
N ASP A 52 -17.11 37.66 2.37
CA ASP A 52 -16.95 36.80 3.53
C ASP A 52 -18.20 36.91 4.40
N TYR A 53 -18.85 35.77 4.62
CA TYR A 53 -20.06 35.69 5.42
C TYR A 53 -19.83 34.87 6.68
N SER A 54 -20.34 35.38 7.80
CA SER A 54 -20.41 34.67 9.08
C SER A 54 -21.76 33.98 9.26
N ALA A 55 -21.86 33.12 10.26
CA ALA A 55 -23.10 32.39 10.59
C ALA A 55 -24.25 33.29 11.06
N SER A 56 -24.00 34.55 11.42
CA SER A 56 -25.09 35.50 11.71
C SER A 56 -25.67 36.16 10.45
N GLN A 57 -25.00 36.03 9.30
CA GLN A 57 -25.38 36.70 8.05
C GLN A 57 -26.05 35.75 7.05
N LEU A 58 -25.90 34.44 7.21
CA LEU A 58 -26.49 33.41 6.35
C LEU A 58 -27.28 32.41 7.18
N LYS A 59 -28.36 31.87 6.60
CA LYS A 59 -29.03 30.67 7.13
C LYS A 59 -28.22 29.41 6.83
N ALA A 60 -27.65 29.32 5.63
CA ALA A 60 -26.89 28.15 5.20
C ALA A 60 -25.92 28.50 4.06
N TYR A 61 -24.98 27.60 3.79
CA TYR A 61 -24.22 27.59 2.55
C TYR A 61 -23.79 26.16 2.21
N GLY A 62 -23.50 25.87 0.96
CA GLY A 62 -23.12 24.53 0.55
C GLY A 62 -22.45 24.45 -0.81
N TYR A 63 -22.13 23.23 -1.21
CA TYR A 63 -21.56 22.91 -2.51
C TYR A 63 -22.62 22.15 -3.33
N GLU A 64 -22.73 22.40 -4.65
CA GLU A 64 -23.85 21.86 -5.47
C GLU A 64 -23.98 20.32 -5.42
N ASN A 65 -22.89 19.59 -5.16
CA ASN A 65 -22.87 18.13 -5.02
C ASN A 65 -22.03 17.66 -3.83
N GLY A 66 -22.14 18.35 -2.69
CA GLY A 66 -21.29 18.04 -1.56
C GLY A 66 -21.90 18.42 -0.22
N ARG A 67 -21.07 19.02 0.61
CA ARG A 67 -21.44 19.38 1.98
C ARG A 67 -22.45 20.54 1.96
N SER A 68 -23.36 20.49 2.89
CA SER A 68 -24.25 21.59 3.23
C SER A 68 -23.97 21.99 4.68
N LEU A 69 -23.88 23.28 4.94
CA LEU A 69 -23.67 23.84 6.26
C LEU A 69 -24.83 24.75 6.62
N VAL A 70 -25.27 24.67 7.86
CA VAL A 70 -26.36 25.46 8.42
C VAL A 70 -25.87 26.30 9.59
N ALA A 71 -26.36 27.52 9.66
CA ALA A 71 -26.14 28.39 10.79
C ALA A 71 -27.07 27.99 11.94
N ILE A 72 -26.49 27.62 13.07
CA ILE A 72 -27.21 27.16 14.26
C ILE A 72 -26.78 27.99 15.45
N SER A 73 -27.75 28.38 16.28
CA SER A 73 -27.49 28.97 17.59
C SER A 73 -26.92 27.90 18.52
N TYR A 74 -25.67 28.08 18.95
CA TYR A 74 -24.95 27.13 19.78
C TYR A 74 -24.48 27.76 21.08
N ARG A 75 -24.72 27.05 22.18
CA ARG A 75 -24.25 27.40 23.52
C ARG A 75 -23.28 26.32 23.98
N LYS A 76 -22.03 26.69 24.28
CA LYS A 76 -20.99 25.71 24.66
C LYS A 76 -21.21 25.14 26.07
N ASP A 77 -21.68 25.98 26.99
CA ASP A 77 -22.10 25.62 28.34
C ASP A 77 -23.38 26.38 28.70
N SER A 78 -23.97 26.09 29.86
CA SER A 78 -25.23 26.72 30.31
C SER A 78 -25.09 28.18 30.75
N LEU A 79 -23.90 28.76 30.73
CA LEU A 79 -23.62 30.13 31.20
C LEU A 79 -23.23 31.06 30.05
N ALA A 80 -22.58 30.57 29.00
CA ALA A 80 -22.12 31.34 27.86
C ALA A 80 -23.28 31.93 27.03
N ALA A 81 -23.12 33.10 26.42
CA ALA A 81 -24.11 33.60 25.48
C ALA A 81 -24.23 32.68 24.24
N PRO A 82 -25.44 32.47 23.70
CA PRO A 82 -25.61 31.71 22.46
C PRO A 82 -24.89 32.42 21.31
N LYS A 83 -24.16 31.66 20.50
CA LYS A 83 -23.45 32.16 19.31
C LYS A 83 -23.88 31.40 18.07
N MET A 84 -24.15 32.13 16.99
CA MET A 84 -24.38 31.52 15.68
C MET A 84 -23.08 30.92 15.15
N ILE A 85 -23.12 29.64 14.78
CA ILE A 85 -22.01 28.92 14.18
C ILE A 85 -22.48 28.09 13.00
N PHE A 86 -21.60 27.84 12.04
CA PHE A 86 -21.89 26.90 10.97
C PHE A 86 -21.62 25.46 11.42
N MET A 87 -22.59 24.59 11.21
CA MET A 87 -22.49 23.13 11.39
C MET A 87 -22.77 22.42 10.07
N GLU A 88 -22.06 21.33 9.80
CA GLU A 88 -22.25 20.54 8.59
C GLU A 88 -23.41 19.57 8.77
N TYR A 89 -24.36 19.57 7.83
CA TYR A 89 -25.32 18.49 7.70
C TYR A 89 -24.61 17.21 7.26
N LEU A 90 -24.89 16.12 7.97
CA LEU A 90 -24.64 14.76 7.49
C LEU A 90 -25.94 14.13 6.97
N VAL A 91 -27.06 14.44 7.63
CA VAL A 91 -28.42 14.12 7.18
C VAL A 91 -29.30 15.34 7.46
N SER A 92 -30.04 15.83 6.46
CA SER A 92 -31.02 16.91 6.61
C SER A 92 -32.44 16.38 6.44
N SER A 93 -33.27 16.51 7.47
CA SER A 93 -34.69 16.12 7.52
C SER A 93 -35.35 16.64 8.81
N LYS A 94 -36.53 16.14 9.19
CA LYS A 94 -37.21 16.47 10.46
C LYS A 94 -36.35 16.14 11.68
N LEU A 95 -35.65 15.00 11.66
CA LEU A 95 -34.49 14.74 12.51
C LEU A 95 -33.23 14.83 11.65
N SER A 96 -32.40 15.81 11.94
CA SER A 96 -31.15 16.04 11.24
C SER A 96 -29.95 15.60 12.08
N LEU A 97 -28.91 15.11 11.40
CA LEU A 97 -27.61 14.84 12.01
C LEU A 97 -26.64 15.92 11.56
N LEU A 98 -26.06 16.62 12.54
CA LEU A 98 -25.10 17.70 12.34
C LEU A 98 -23.72 17.31 12.88
N ARG A 99 -22.68 17.90 12.28
CA ARG A 99 -21.29 17.78 12.72
C ARG A 99 -20.65 19.15 12.90
N ASN A 100 -19.93 19.32 14.01
CA ASN A 100 -18.99 20.41 14.20
C ASN A 100 -17.64 19.83 14.67
N LYS A 101 -16.65 19.84 13.77
CA LYS A 101 -15.35 19.17 13.97
C LYS A 101 -15.53 17.67 14.27
N ASP A 102 -15.25 17.26 15.50
CA ASP A 102 -15.33 15.88 15.99
C ASP A 102 -16.58 15.62 16.84
N ALA A 103 -17.43 16.64 17.06
CA ALA A 103 -18.67 16.52 17.81
C ALA A 103 -19.86 16.33 16.86
N PHE A 104 -20.80 15.48 17.30
CA PHE A 104 -22.05 15.20 16.62
C PHE A 104 -23.23 15.78 17.40
N PHE A 105 -24.27 16.19 16.68
CA PHE A 105 -25.48 16.75 17.25
C PHE A 105 -26.69 16.22 16.50
N LEU A 106 -27.77 15.96 17.22
CA LEU A 106 -29.09 15.81 16.62
C LEU A 106 -29.80 17.16 16.62
N PHE A 107 -30.53 17.45 15.56
CA PHE A 107 -31.31 18.67 15.44
C PHE A 107 -32.75 18.31 15.05
N LYS A 108 -33.71 18.66 15.92
CA LYS A 108 -35.13 18.36 15.78
C LYS A 108 -35.94 19.50 16.36
N SER A 109 -36.98 19.95 15.67
CA SER A 109 -37.88 21.02 16.14
C SER A 109 -37.16 22.29 16.63
N ALA A 110 -36.17 22.76 15.86
CA ALA A 110 -35.32 23.90 16.19
C ALA A 110 -34.46 23.77 17.47
N GLN A 111 -34.42 22.59 18.10
CA GLN A 111 -33.57 22.31 19.25
C GLN A 111 -32.37 21.44 18.84
N LEU A 112 -31.21 21.76 19.43
CA LEU A 112 -29.95 21.08 19.20
C LEU A 112 -29.61 20.18 20.41
N TYR A 113 -29.33 18.91 20.15
CA TYR A 113 -29.02 17.91 21.17
C TYR A 113 -27.58 17.40 20.97
N PRO A 114 -26.63 17.75 21.85
CA PRO A 114 -25.25 17.29 21.72
C PRO A 114 -25.12 15.80 22.04
N LEU A 115 -24.43 15.06 21.17
CA LEU A 115 -24.08 13.67 21.40
C LEU A 115 -22.71 13.62 22.07
N VAL A 116 -22.72 13.36 23.38
CA VAL A 116 -21.51 13.38 24.21
C VAL A 116 -21.35 12.09 24.99
N THR A 117 -20.11 11.81 25.35
CA THR A 117 -19.74 10.82 26.36
C THR A 117 -19.30 11.60 27.60
N LYS A 118 -19.71 11.17 28.79
CA LYS A 118 -19.31 11.79 30.05
C LYS A 118 -18.57 10.78 30.91
N ASP A 119 -17.37 11.14 31.34
CA ASP A 119 -16.63 10.38 32.34
C ASP A 119 -16.99 10.93 33.73
N LYS A 120 -17.44 10.04 34.62
CA LYS A 120 -17.76 10.38 36.01
C LYS A 120 -16.90 9.54 36.93
N GLU A 121 -16.19 10.19 37.84
CA GLU A 121 -15.55 9.48 38.95
C GLU A 121 -16.65 8.95 39.87
N VAL A 122 -16.63 7.64 40.11
CA VAL A 122 -17.54 6.96 41.00
C VAL A 122 -16.73 6.22 42.04
N GLN A 123 -17.20 6.30 43.29
CA GLN A 123 -16.62 5.58 44.40
C GLN A 123 -17.49 4.34 44.67
N SER A 124 -16.90 3.16 44.62
CA SER A 124 -17.55 1.90 45.01
C SER A 124 -16.57 1.10 45.86
N GLN A 125 -17.04 0.61 47.01
CA GLN A 125 -16.23 -0.19 47.94
C GLN A 125 -14.91 0.49 48.34
N GLY A 126 -14.94 1.80 48.56
CA GLY A 126 -13.74 2.58 48.95
C GLY A 126 -12.74 2.86 47.82
N ARG A 127 -12.93 2.31 46.61
CA ARG A 127 -12.07 2.58 45.44
C ARG A 127 -12.74 3.57 44.49
N ARG A 128 -11.94 4.50 43.95
CA ARG A 128 -12.36 5.47 42.92
C ARG A 128 -12.07 4.88 41.54
N TYR A 129 -13.06 4.89 40.66
CA TYR A 129 -12.91 4.49 39.25
C TYR A 129 -13.63 5.49 38.34
N ILE A 130 -13.16 5.59 37.11
CA ILE A 130 -13.79 6.42 36.07
C ILE A 130 -14.83 5.56 35.35
N LYS A 131 -16.11 5.93 35.48
CA LYS A 131 -17.20 5.31 34.72
C LYS A 131 -17.58 6.21 33.56
N THR A 132 -17.34 5.72 32.35
CA THR A 132 -17.78 6.34 31.12
C THR A 132 -19.27 6.09 30.91
N THR A 133 -20.06 7.15 30.84
CA THR A 133 -21.51 7.12 30.58
C THR A 133 -21.79 7.57 29.15
N LEU A 134 -22.53 6.75 28.41
CA LEU A 134 -22.83 6.94 26.99
C LEU A 134 -24.08 7.82 26.81
N VAL A 135 -24.02 9.08 27.25
CA VAL A 135 -25.17 10.02 27.23
C VAL A 135 -25.79 10.17 25.84
N PHE A 136 -25.01 10.01 24.77
CA PHE A 136 -25.54 10.02 23.40
C PHE A 136 -26.60 8.94 23.15
N GLN A 137 -26.51 7.76 23.78
CA GLN A 137 -27.50 6.70 23.60
C GLN A 137 -28.86 7.13 24.14
N ASP A 138 -28.87 7.69 25.35
CA ASP A 138 -30.08 8.20 26.00
C ASP A 138 -30.72 9.30 25.16
N VAL A 139 -29.92 10.24 24.64
CA VAL A 139 -30.41 11.32 23.76
C VAL A 139 -31.05 10.74 22.49
N ILE A 140 -30.38 9.80 21.82
CA ILE A 140 -30.90 9.15 20.61
C ILE A 140 -32.22 8.43 20.92
N HIS A 141 -32.25 7.60 21.97
CA HIS A 141 -33.45 6.83 22.33
C HIS A 141 -34.61 7.74 22.72
N ASN A 142 -34.38 8.79 23.52
CA ASN A 142 -35.42 9.71 23.93
C ASN A 142 -36.05 10.47 22.76
N LEU A 143 -35.28 10.76 21.71
CA LEU A 143 -35.79 11.47 20.52
C LEU A 143 -36.50 10.55 19.52
N ILE A 144 -36.11 9.27 19.46
CA ILE A 144 -36.55 8.30 18.44
C ILE A 144 -37.69 7.42 18.95
N LYS A 145 -37.56 6.84 20.15
CA LYS A 145 -38.46 5.83 20.70
C LYS A 145 -39.95 6.25 20.73
N PRO A 146 -40.32 7.51 20.98
CA PRO A 146 -41.72 7.92 20.98
C PRO A 146 -42.41 7.79 19.61
N GLU A 147 -41.68 7.92 18.50
CA GLU A 147 -42.24 7.84 17.14
C GLU A 147 -41.90 6.50 16.45
N CYS A 148 -40.78 5.87 16.83
CA CYS A 148 -40.26 4.63 16.23
C CYS A 148 -39.71 3.69 17.33
N PRO A 149 -40.57 2.95 18.04
CA PRO A 149 -40.18 2.18 19.23
C PRO A 149 -39.22 1.02 18.93
N ASP A 150 -39.26 0.46 17.72
CA ASP A 150 -38.43 -0.67 17.30
C ASP A 150 -36.99 -0.26 16.97
N LEU A 151 -36.73 1.03 16.77
CA LEU A 151 -35.42 1.53 16.38
C LEU A 151 -34.55 1.76 17.63
N LEU A 152 -33.58 0.87 17.86
CA LEU A 152 -32.66 0.93 18.99
C LEU A 152 -31.21 1.12 18.55
N TYR A 153 -30.57 2.18 19.04
CA TYR A 153 -29.12 2.35 18.90
C TYR A 153 -28.37 1.67 20.06
N ARG A 154 -27.57 0.64 19.78
CA ARG A 154 -26.91 -0.19 20.83
C ARG A 154 -25.38 -0.11 20.83
N LYS A 155 -24.80 0.80 20.05
CA LYS A 155 -23.36 0.85 19.82
C LYS A 155 -22.64 1.60 20.93
N SER A 156 -21.51 1.06 21.38
CA SER A 156 -20.71 1.63 22.49
C SER A 156 -19.90 2.87 22.09
N GLN A 157 -19.79 3.17 20.79
CA GLN A 157 -19.02 4.30 20.26
C GLN A 157 -19.85 5.14 19.30
N MET A 158 -19.48 6.42 19.15
CA MET A 158 -20.08 7.32 18.16
C MET A 158 -19.38 7.15 16.81
N ILE A 159 -19.86 6.19 16.01
CA ILE A 159 -19.38 5.96 14.65
C ILE A 159 -20.26 6.75 13.68
N LYS A 160 -19.64 7.68 12.93
CA LYS A 160 -20.34 8.60 12.02
C LYS A 160 -21.31 7.88 11.06
N ASP A 161 -20.86 6.81 10.41
CA ASP A 161 -21.69 6.09 9.43
C ASP A 161 -22.89 5.40 10.12
N GLU A 162 -22.70 4.84 11.32
CA GLU A 162 -23.79 4.23 12.09
C GLU A 162 -24.81 5.29 12.58
N LEU A 163 -24.36 6.47 12.99
CA LEU A 163 -25.25 7.58 13.34
C LEU A 163 -26.07 8.06 12.12
N ILE A 164 -25.46 8.09 10.94
CA ILE A 164 -26.18 8.40 9.69
C ILE A 164 -27.28 7.36 9.46
N ASP A 165 -26.96 6.07 9.57
CA ASP A 165 -27.93 5.00 9.33
C ASP A 165 -29.12 5.04 10.30
N VAL A 166 -28.87 5.31 11.58
CA VAL A 166 -29.94 5.45 12.59
C VAL A 166 -30.85 6.63 12.27
N VAL A 167 -30.28 7.78 11.91
CA VAL A 167 -31.07 8.98 11.58
C VAL A 167 -31.83 8.79 10.27
N LYS A 168 -31.27 8.08 9.28
CA LYS A 168 -32.00 7.67 8.07
C LYS A 168 -33.18 6.77 8.42
N ALA A 169 -32.94 5.70 9.16
CA ALA A 169 -33.97 4.73 9.55
C ALA A 169 -35.12 5.40 10.32
N TYR A 170 -34.81 6.36 11.20
CA TYR A 170 -35.83 7.17 11.87
C TYR A 170 -36.67 7.97 10.86
N ASN A 171 -36.02 8.72 9.96
CA ASN A 171 -36.75 9.55 8.98
C ASN A 171 -37.57 8.70 8.00
N GLU A 172 -37.11 7.49 7.66
CA GLU A 172 -37.87 6.50 6.88
C GLU A 172 -39.11 6.00 7.63
N CYS A 173 -38.95 5.63 8.92
CA CYS A 173 -40.05 5.19 9.77
C CYS A 173 -41.18 6.22 9.84
N ILE A 174 -40.85 7.52 9.98
CA ILE A 174 -41.85 8.60 10.00
C ILE A 174 -42.24 9.12 8.61
N LYS A 175 -41.79 8.45 7.54
CA LYS A 175 -42.02 8.82 6.13
C LYS A 175 -41.65 10.27 5.81
N SER A 176 -40.62 10.81 6.45
CA SER A 176 -40.12 12.16 6.21
C SER A 176 -39.04 12.14 5.14
N PRO A 177 -39.14 12.97 4.08
CA PRO A 177 -38.09 13.05 3.08
C PRO A 177 -36.79 13.52 3.73
N TYR A 178 -35.69 12.89 3.35
CA TYR A 178 -34.37 13.23 3.88
C TYR A 178 -33.34 13.27 2.77
N LYS A 179 -32.27 14.06 2.99
CA LYS A 179 -31.11 14.11 2.11
C LYS A 179 -29.85 13.82 2.92
N VAL A 180 -29.05 12.87 2.45
CA VAL A 180 -27.75 12.56 3.05
C VAL A 180 -26.71 13.44 2.38
N HIS A 181 -26.03 14.23 3.19
CA HIS A 181 -24.93 15.10 2.76
C HIS A 181 -23.63 14.40 3.09
N LEU A 182 -23.29 13.39 2.28
CA LEU A 182 -21.96 12.81 2.36
C LEU A 182 -20.99 13.89 1.91
N SER A 183 -20.00 14.23 2.75
CA SER A 183 -18.86 14.99 2.28
C SER A 183 -18.32 14.21 1.08
N SER A 184 -18.51 14.75 -0.14
CA SER A 184 -18.02 14.13 -1.37
C SER A 184 -16.59 13.72 -1.06
N PRO A 185 -16.24 12.41 -1.16
CA PRO A 185 -14.98 11.90 -0.65
C PRO A 185 -13.92 12.81 -1.24
N ILE A 186 -13.28 13.63 -0.40
CA ILE A 186 -12.31 14.67 -0.81
C ILE A 186 -11.52 14.01 -1.92
N LYS A 187 -11.70 14.44 -3.19
CA LYS A 187 -11.18 13.71 -4.36
C LYS A 187 -9.74 13.41 -4.03
N SER A 188 -9.45 12.18 -3.61
CA SER A 188 -8.22 11.95 -2.88
C SER A 188 -7.16 12.13 -3.95
N LYS A 189 -6.36 13.19 -3.79
CA LYS A 189 -5.37 13.53 -4.79
C LYS A 189 -4.48 12.31 -4.91
N ASN A 190 -4.20 11.88 -6.14
CA ASN A 190 -3.24 10.81 -6.33
C ASN A 190 -1.95 11.21 -5.63
N ARG A 191 -1.41 10.31 -4.81
CA ARG A 191 -0.19 10.58 -4.03
C ARG A 191 0.96 9.81 -4.64
N LEU A 192 2.05 10.51 -4.90
CA LEU A 192 3.30 9.90 -5.25
C LEU A 192 4.10 9.74 -3.97
N HIS A 193 4.57 8.53 -3.73
CA HIS A 193 5.42 8.18 -2.61
C HIS A 193 6.71 7.60 -3.16
N PHE A 194 7.78 7.80 -2.42
CA PHE A 194 9.06 7.16 -2.68
C PHE A 194 9.36 6.24 -1.50
N TYR A 195 10.10 5.17 -1.75
CA TYR A 195 10.48 4.25 -0.70
C TYR A 195 11.85 3.65 -0.93
N VAL A 196 12.46 3.25 0.19
CA VAL A 196 13.64 2.40 0.23
C VAL A 196 13.26 1.11 0.93
N GLN A 197 13.75 -0.02 0.43
CA GLN A 197 13.53 -1.32 1.05
C GLN A 197 14.79 -2.18 0.94
N ALA A 198 14.91 -3.12 1.87
CA ALA A 198 15.94 -4.13 1.83
C ALA A 198 15.43 -5.43 2.43
N GLY A 199 15.98 -6.55 1.99
CA GLY A 199 15.53 -7.86 2.42
C GLY A 199 16.46 -8.98 2.04
N PHE A 200 16.14 -10.17 2.53
CA PHE A 200 16.84 -11.40 2.15
C PHE A 200 15.97 -12.19 1.19
N GLN A 201 16.55 -12.62 0.08
CA GLN A 201 15.93 -13.49 -0.91
C GLN A 201 16.61 -14.85 -0.93
N GLN A 202 15.82 -15.91 -0.78
CA GLN A 202 16.25 -17.26 -1.10
C GLN A 202 15.89 -17.57 -2.55
N ILE A 203 16.88 -17.90 -3.37
CA ILE A 203 16.70 -18.33 -4.77
C ILE A 203 16.99 -19.82 -4.85
N ASN A 204 16.02 -20.59 -5.32
CA ASN A 204 16.24 -21.99 -5.67
C ASN A 204 16.54 -22.06 -7.17
N LEU A 205 17.74 -22.53 -7.50
CA LEU A 205 18.24 -22.67 -8.86
C LEU A 205 18.49 -24.15 -9.15
N THR A 206 17.94 -24.60 -10.27
CA THR A 206 18.17 -25.93 -10.82
C THR A 206 19.33 -25.83 -11.81
N LEU A 207 20.51 -26.30 -11.41
CA LEU A 207 21.71 -26.26 -12.26
C LEU A 207 21.83 -27.56 -13.06
N PRO A 208 22.19 -27.49 -14.35
CA PRO A 208 22.55 -28.68 -15.08
C PRO A 208 23.81 -29.33 -14.49
N THR A 209 23.81 -30.66 -14.41
CA THR A 209 25.04 -31.43 -14.21
C THR A 209 25.51 -32.00 -15.54
N TYR A 210 26.82 -31.99 -15.74
CA TYR A 210 27.46 -32.59 -16.92
C TYR A 210 27.77 -34.06 -16.62
N GLY A 211 27.32 -34.95 -17.50
CA GLY A 211 27.72 -36.36 -17.51
C GLY A 211 28.35 -36.76 -18.84
N GLN A 212 28.93 -37.97 -18.88
CA GLN A 212 29.48 -38.60 -20.08
C GLN A 212 28.55 -39.70 -20.58
N LYS A 213 28.16 -39.65 -21.86
CA LYS A 213 27.38 -40.72 -22.49
C LYS A 213 28.31 -41.53 -23.40
N ILE A 214 28.35 -42.83 -23.18
CA ILE A 214 29.07 -43.77 -24.05
C ILE A 214 28.23 -43.94 -25.31
N ASP A 215 28.82 -43.69 -26.48
CA ASP A 215 28.19 -44.00 -27.77
C ASP A 215 28.07 -45.53 -27.93
N PRO A 216 26.93 -46.07 -28.43
CA PRO A 216 26.75 -47.50 -28.69
C PRO A 216 27.82 -48.14 -29.61
N THR A 217 28.57 -47.36 -30.38
CA THR A 217 29.69 -47.84 -31.21
C THR A 217 30.95 -48.19 -30.43
N GLY A 218 31.03 -47.89 -29.13
CA GLY A 218 32.23 -48.10 -28.32
C GLY A 218 33.38 -47.13 -28.65
N THR A 219 33.16 -46.21 -29.59
CA THR A 219 34.08 -45.12 -29.91
C THR A 219 33.90 -44.02 -28.87
N TYR A 220 34.91 -43.82 -28.03
CA TYR A 220 34.90 -42.89 -26.91
C TYR A 220 34.81 -41.43 -27.36
N PHE A 221 33.60 -40.90 -27.51
CA PHE A 221 33.38 -39.47 -27.56
C PHE A 221 32.83 -39.03 -26.20
N ASN A 222 33.61 -38.26 -25.46
CA ASN A 222 33.15 -37.48 -24.33
C ASN A 222 32.17 -36.41 -24.86
N VAL A 223 30.92 -36.80 -25.16
CA VAL A 223 29.88 -35.84 -25.46
C VAL A 223 29.35 -35.35 -24.11
N PRO A 224 29.61 -34.10 -23.73
CA PRO A 224 29.03 -33.55 -22.52
C PRO A 224 27.51 -33.55 -22.72
N TYR A 225 26.77 -34.26 -21.87
CA TYR A 225 25.32 -34.21 -21.89
C TYR A 225 24.79 -33.83 -20.51
N LEU A 226 23.60 -33.23 -20.52
CA LEU A 226 22.85 -32.89 -19.32
C LEU A 226 22.36 -34.18 -18.66
N ALA A 227 23.03 -34.63 -17.60
CA ALA A 227 22.72 -35.91 -16.97
C ALA A 227 21.63 -35.77 -15.90
N THR A 228 21.79 -34.80 -15.00
CA THR A 228 20.85 -34.53 -13.89
C THR A 228 20.75 -33.03 -13.62
N THR A 229 19.87 -32.66 -12.68
CA THR A 229 19.77 -31.30 -12.18
C THR A 229 20.07 -31.25 -10.69
N ASP A 230 20.95 -30.34 -10.26
CA ASP A 230 21.24 -30.07 -8.85
C ASP A 230 20.43 -28.84 -8.38
N ASN A 231 19.66 -28.99 -7.31
CA ASN A 231 18.88 -27.90 -6.73
C ASN A 231 19.70 -27.17 -5.67
N ARG A 232 20.13 -25.95 -5.98
CA ARG A 232 20.89 -25.09 -5.07
C ARG A 232 20.07 -23.93 -4.56
N ALA A 233 20.19 -23.65 -3.26
CA ALA A 233 19.55 -22.52 -2.61
C ALA A 233 20.58 -21.42 -2.31
N TYR A 234 20.38 -20.23 -2.87
CA TYR A 234 21.21 -19.05 -2.62
C TYR A 234 20.48 -18.08 -1.71
N ARG A 235 21.19 -17.42 -0.79
CA ARG A 235 20.64 -16.35 0.04
C ARG A 235 21.33 -15.04 -0.31
N LEU A 236 20.56 -14.06 -0.73
CA LEU A 236 21.06 -12.77 -1.21
C LEU A 236 20.41 -11.63 -0.44
N PHE A 237 21.18 -10.58 -0.14
CA PHE A 237 20.65 -9.33 0.36
C PHE A 237 20.30 -8.41 -0.81
N ILE A 238 19.10 -7.84 -0.81
CA ILE A 238 18.57 -7.08 -1.96
C ILE A 238 18.10 -5.70 -1.53
N PRO A 239 18.94 -4.66 -1.66
CA PRO A 239 18.51 -3.29 -1.50
C PRO A 239 17.73 -2.84 -2.74
N ALA A 240 16.63 -2.11 -2.54
CA ALA A 240 15.85 -1.54 -3.63
C ALA A 240 15.35 -0.13 -3.28
N VAL A 241 15.24 0.70 -4.30
CA VAL A 241 14.59 2.02 -4.24
C VAL A 241 13.40 2.00 -5.19
N GLY A 242 12.30 2.65 -4.81
CA GLY A 242 11.10 2.60 -5.62
C GLY A 242 10.17 3.79 -5.44
N VAL A 243 9.17 3.82 -6.31
CA VAL A 243 8.11 4.82 -6.36
C VAL A 243 6.76 4.11 -6.31
N GLU A 244 5.83 4.65 -5.53
CA GLU A 244 4.44 4.18 -5.43
C GLU A 244 3.49 5.33 -5.77
N TRP A 245 2.67 5.13 -6.80
CA TRP A 245 1.60 6.03 -7.18
C TRP A 245 0.24 5.51 -6.72
N ARG A 246 -0.33 6.15 -5.69
CA ARG A 246 -1.66 5.81 -5.17
C ARG A 246 -2.74 6.42 -6.04
N LEU A 247 -3.56 5.57 -6.67
CA LEU A 247 -4.63 5.97 -7.58
C LEU A 247 -5.92 6.32 -6.84
N SER A 248 -5.78 7.21 -5.88
CA SER A 248 -6.83 7.66 -4.96
C SER A 248 -8.10 8.18 -5.66
N ARG A 249 -7.98 8.74 -6.88
CA ARG A 249 -9.15 9.13 -7.70
C ARG A 249 -10.03 7.97 -8.15
N ILE A 250 -9.45 6.79 -8.38
CA ILE A 250 -10.16 5.58 -8.79
C ILE A 250 -10.60 4.83 -7.54
N THR A 251 -9.65 4.58 -6.63
CA THR A 251 -9.92 3.92 -5.36
C THR A 251 -8.78 4.18 -4.37
N ASN A 252 -9.11 4.26 -3.09
CA ASN A 252 -8.10 4.38 -2.01
C ASN A 252 -7.41 3.04 -1.67
N ARG A 253 -7.67 1.98 -2.43
CA ARG A 253 -7.09 0.66 -2.23
C ARG A 253 -6.01 0.30 -3.26
N LEU A 254 -5.99 0.94 -4.43
CA LEU A 254 -5.13 0.55 -5.54
C LEU A 254 -3.96 1.53 -5.69
N SER A 255 -2.76 0.97 -5.85
CA SER A 255 -1.53 1.70 -6.16
C SER A 255 -0.82 1.03 -7.33
N LEU A 256 -0.14 1.83 -8.15
CA LEU A 256 0.88 1.38 -9.08
C LEU A 256 2.25 1.61 -8.44
N LEU A 257 3.19 0.70 -8.62
CA LEU A 257 4.55 0.86 -8.11
C LEU A 257 5.60 0.35 -9.09
N ALA A 258 6.81 0.88 -8.96
CA ALA A 258 7.98 0.37 -9.63
C ALA A 258 9.19 0.51 -8.69
N ASP A 259 9.96 -0.56 -8.51
CA ASP A 259 11.25 -0.54 -7.81
C ASP A 259 12.40 -0.98 -8.72
N VAL A 260 13.59 -0.47 -8.38
CA VAL A 260 14.87 -0.84 -8.97
C VAL A 260 15.79 -1.37 -7.88
N SER A 261 16.47 -2.50 -8.12
CA SER A 261 17.52 -3.05 -7.26
C SER A 261 18.74 -3.46 -8.05
N ILE A 262 19.93 -3.36 -7.44
CA ILE A 262 21.20 -3.82 -8.01
C ILE A 262 21.86 -4.75 -7.00
N PHE A 263 22.25 -5.94 -7.44
CA PHE A 263 22.93 -6.92 -6.58
C PHE A 263 23.83 -7.85 -7.41
N GLN A 264 24.87 -8.38 -6.77
CA GLN A 264 25.84 -9.27 -7.38
C GLN A 264 25.52 -10.72 -7.00
N ILE A 265 25.67 -11.63 -7.97
CA ILE A 265 25.57 -13.08 -7.76
C ILE A 265 26.92 -13.70 -8.09
N ASN A 266 27.43 -14.52 -7.18
CA ASN A 266 28.63 -15.34 -7.39
C ASN A 266 28.22 -16.81 -7.24
N ASN A 267 28.42 -17.59 -8.30
CA ASN A 267 28.12 -19.01 -8.35
C ASN A 267 29.38 -19.82 -8.53
N VAL A 268 29.48 -20.94 -7.82
CA VAL A 268 30.54 -21.92 -7.99
C VAL A 268 29.91 -23.27 -8.30
N LEU A 269 30.18 -23.78 -9.49
CA LEU A 269 29.76 -25.08 -9.98
C LEU A 269 30.94 -26.03 -9.95
N ASN A 270 30.85 -27.06 -9.11
CA ASN A 270 31.84 -28.14 -9.10
C ASN A 270 31.30 -29.30 -9.93
N PHE A 271 32.15 -29.87 -10.77
CA PHE A 271 31.85 -31.08 -11.53
C PHE A 271 33.07 -32.00 -11.50
N ARG A 272 32.83 -33.29 -11.73
CA ARG A 272 33.88 -34.31 -11.81
C ARG A 272 33.66 -35.10 -13.08
N PHE A 273 34.71 -35.23 -13.88
CA PHE A 273 34.73 -36.12 -15.03
C PHE A 273 35.52 -37.37 -14.68
N ASP A 274 34.87 -38.52 -14.73
CA ASP A 274 35.52 -39.82 -14.58
C ASP A 274 36.06 -40.25 -15.94
N ASN A 275 37.37 -40.47 -16.08
CA ASN A 275 37.94 -40.99 -17.32
C ASN A 275 37.81 -42.53 -17.31
N TYR A 276 36.89 -43.08 -18.11
CA TYR A 276 36.59 -44.52 -18.10
C TYR A 276 37.65 -45.41 -18.79
N ASN A 277 38.73 -44.83 -19.32
CA ASN A 277 39.84 -45.60 -19.90
C ASN A 277 40.77 -46.15 -18.80
N TYR A 278 40.34 -47.22 -18.12
CA TYR A 278 41.13 -48.21 -17.34
C TYR A 278 42.18 -47.72 -16.30
N GLN A 279 42.41 -46.41 -16.11
CA GLN A 279 43.24 -45.81 -15.07
C GLN A 279 42.37 -44.85 -14.25
N LYS A 280 42.64 -44.74 -12.95
CA LYS A 280 41.85 -43.97 -11.97
C LYS A 280 42.06 -42.46 -12.12
N ASP A 281 41.97 -41.95 -13.33
CA ASP A 281 42.21 -40.54 -13.62
C ASP A 281 40.87 -39.80 -13.56
N PHE A 282 40.84 -38.76 -12.73
CA PHE A 282 39.68 -37.90 -12.55
C PHE A 282 40.08 -36.46 -12.84
N ILE A 283 39.19 -35.75 -13.52
CA ILE A 283 39.30 -34.31 -13.71
C ILE A 283 38.23 -33.66 -12.84
N ASP A 284 38.64 -33.09 -11.72
CA ASP A 284 37.77 -32.23 -10.92
C ASP A 284 37.81 -30.83 -11.54
N GLY A 285 36.64 -30.29 -11.88
CA GLY A 285 36.55 -28.94 -12.41
C GLY A 285 35.62 -28.07 -11.59
N GLN A 286 35.91 -26.78 -11.61
CA GLN A 286 35.16 -25.73 -10.95
C GLN A 286 34.91 -24.60 -11.94
N ILE A 287 33.65 -24.28 -12.20
CA ILE A 287 33.25 -23.05 -12.88
C ILE A 287 32.84 -22.04 -11.83
N SER A 288 33.61 -20.96 -11.71
CA SER A 288 33.22 -19.77 -10.96
C SER A 288 32.60 -18.77 -11.92
N HIS A 289 31.37 -18.35 -11.64
CA HIS A 289 30.61 -17.44 -12.48
C HIS A 289 30.03 -16.31 -11.65
N ALA A 290 30.43 -15.07 -11.95
CA ALA A 290 30.00 -13.87 -11.24
C ALA A 290 29.36 -12.88 -12.21
N TYR A 291 28.24 -12.28 -11.79
CA TYR A 291 27.55 -11.26 -12.58
C TYR A 291 26.74 -10.30 -11.70
N THR A 292 26.52 -9.09 -12.19
CA THR A 292 25.69 -8.05 -11.57
C THR A 292 24.30 -8.05 -12.21
N LEU A 293 23.25 -8.12 -11.40
CA LEU A 293 21.87 -7.98 -11.85
C LEU A 293 21.29 -6.61 -11.51
N THR A 294 20.78 -5.92 -12.52
CA THR A 294 19.86 -4.78 -12.34
C THR A 294 18.43 -5.27 -12.52
N ARG A 295 17.59 -5.15 -11.49
CA ARG A 295 16.18 -5.58 -11.49
C ARG A 295 15.25 -4.37 -11.56
N ILE A 296 14.20 -4.45 -12.38
CA ILE A 296 13.09 -3.49 -12.42
C ILE A 296 11.78 -4.26 -12.21
N ASN A 297 10.94 -3.82 -11.28
CA ASN A 297 9.74 -4.55 -10.86
C ASN A 297 8.49 -3.65 -10.85
N PRO A 298 7.83 -3.43 -12.00
CA PRO A 298 6.52 -2.78 -12.04
C PRO A 298 5.43 -3.72 -11.48
N ALA A 299 4.57 -3.19 -10.60
CA ALA A 299 3.50 -3.96 -9.99
C ALA A 299 2.24 -3.13 -9.68
N VAL A 300 1.13 -3.84 -9.50
CA VAL A 300 -0.12 -3.32 -8.96
C VAL A 300 -0.28 -3.82 -7.52
N LYS A 301 -0.59 -2.90 -6.60
CA LYS A 301 -0.78 -3.17 -5.18
C LYS A 301 -2.24 -2.87 -4.79
N TYR A 302 -2.88 -3.81 -4.09
CA TYR A 302 -4.25 -3.69 -3.59
C TYR A 302 -4.29 -3.85 -2.07
N HIS A 303 -4.87 -2.88 -1.36
CA HIS A 303 -5.05 -2.90 0.09
C HIS A 303 -6.40 -3.50 0.48
N PHE A 304 -6.40 -4.53 1.32
CA PHE A 304 -7.61 -5.25 1.72
C PHE A 304 -8.46 -4.44 2.72
N ASN A 305 -7.83 -3.71 3.63
CA ASN A 305 -8.50 -2.99 4.72
C ASN A 305 -8.12 -1.49 4.77
N ARG A 306 -8.88 -0.74 5.59
CA ARG A 306 -8.66 0.71 5.83
C ARG A 306 -8.14 1.01 7.24
N ASN A 307 -7.76 -0.02 7.99
CA ASN A 307 -7.38 0.10 9.39
C ASN A 307 -5.97 0.69 9.53
N LEU A 308 -5.55 0.91 10.77
CA LEU A 308 -4.21 1.39 11.11
C LEU A 308 -3.11 0.49 10.49
N TRP A 309 -3.28 -0.82 10.59
CA TRP A 309 -2.47 -1.82 9.90
C TRP A 309 -3.11 -2.16 8.55
N ARG A 310 -2.45 -1.80 7.45
CA ARG A 310 -3.03 -1.97 6.10
C ARG A 310 -2.42 -3.17 5.40
N PHE A 311 -3.13 -4.30 5.44
CA PHE A 311 -2.74 -5.50 4.70
C PHE A 311 -2.96 -5.30 3.21
N TYR A 312 -2.06 -5.85 2.39
CA TYR A 312 -2.13 -5.72 0.94
C TYR A 312 -1.61 -6.95 0.20
N GLY A 313 -2.08 -7.10 -1.03
CA GLY A 313 -1.50 -7.98 -2.04
C GLY A 313 -0.86 -7.16 -3.16
N LYS A 314 0.20 -7.68 -3.76
CA LYS A 314 0.94 -7.07 -4.86
C LYS A 314 1.17 -8.12 -5.95
N VAL A 315 0.93 -7.78 -7.20
CA VAL A 315 1.23 -8.64 -8.36
C VAL A 315 1.89 -7.81 -9.44
N GLY A 316 2.92 -8.35 -10.10
CA GLY A 316 3.70 -7.60 -11.05
C GLY A 316 4.54 -8.45 -11.98
N ALA A 317 5.35 -7.77 -12.78
CA ALA A 317 6.35 -8.36 -13.63
C ALA A 317 7.74 -7.93 -13.14
N VAL A 318 8.75 -8.73 -13.43
CA VAL A 318 10.14 -8.41 -13.13
C VAL A 318 11.00 -8.56 -14.37
N PHE A 319 11.86 -7.57 -14.58
CA PHE A 319 12.81 -7.52 -15.68
C PHE A 319 14.20 -7.41 -15.09
N TYR A 320 15.15 -8.21 -15.58
CA TYR A 320 16.55 -8.06 -15.20
C TYR A 320 17.41 -7.63 -16.39
N SER A 321 18.53 -6.99 -16.07
CA SER A 321 19.65 -6.78 -16.97
C SER A 321 20.89 -7.35 -16.31
N VAL A 322 21.60 -8.24 -17.02
CA VAL A 322 22.89 -8.80 -16.59
C VAL A 322 24.01 -7.86 -17.02
N LYS A 323 24.98 -7.60 -16.14
CA LYS A 323 26.19 -6.80 -16.37
C LYS A 323 27.39 -7.44 -15.68
N ASP A 324 28.60 -7.00 -16.05
CA ASP A 324 29.86 -7.36 -15.39
C ASP A 324 30.03 -8.89 -15.23
N GLU A 325 29.65 -9.61 -16.29
CA GLU A 325 29.69 -11.07 -16.32
C GLU A 325 31.14 -11.55 -16.44
N SER A 326 31.53 -12.48 -15.58
CA SER A 326 32.84 -13.13 -15.62
C SER A 326 32.69 -14.63 -15.32
N SER A 327 33.36 -15.45 -16.11
CA SER A 327 33.34 -16.90 -16.02
C SER A 327 34.78 -17.41 -16.00
N ASN A 328 35.17 -18.10 -14.93
CA ASN A 328 36.48 -18.73 -14.81
C ASN A 328 36.31 -20.24 -14.67
N LEU A 329 37.07 -21.01 -15.45
CA LEU A 329 37.08 -22.47 -15.38
C LEU A 329 38.43 -22.92 -14.81
N THR A 330 38.38 -23.50 -13.62
CA THR A 330 39.52 -24.16 -12.97
C THR A 330 39.38 -25.66 -13.16
N GLN A 331 40.41 -26.33 -13.68
CA GLN A 331 40.45 -27.78 -13.80
C GLN A 331 41.65 -28.31 -13.01
N ALA A 332 41.42 -29.37 -12.23
CA ALA A 332 42.45 -30.11 -11.52
C ALA A 332 42.47 -31.53 -12.07
N GLU A 333 43.52 -31.86 -12.79
CA GLU A 333 43.77 -33.19 -13.33
C GLU A 333 44.59 -33.98 -12.31
N THR A 334 44.11 -35.15 -11.93
CA THR A 334 44.88 -36.10 -11.12
C THR A 334 45.22 -37.29 -12.02
N SER A 335 46.50 -37.47 -12.31
CA SER A 335 47.01 -38.56 -13.14
C SER A 335 47.74 -39.58 -12.27
N SER A 336 47.31 -40.84 -12.33
CA SER A 336 47.91 -41.96 -11.62
C SER A 336 49.05 -42.58 -12.44
N ILE A 337 50.23 -41.97 -12.39
CA ILE A 337 51.40 -42.46 -13.13
C ILE A 337 52.10 -43.56 -12.29
N ASN A 338 51.86 -44.85 -12.59
CA ASN A 338 52.58 -46.06 -12.14
C ASN A 338 53.20 -46.09 -10.73
N PHE A 339 52.73 -46.98 -9.83
CA PHE A 339 53.35 -47.52 -8.58
C PHE A 339 54.09 -46.57 -7.57
N LEU A 340 54.35 -45.30 -7.89
CA LEU A 340 55.22 -44.37 -7.15
C LEU A 340 54.47 -43.15 -6.59
N GLY A 341 53.16 -43.01 -6.83
CA GLY A 341 52.29 -42.01 -6.22
C GLY A 341 51.47 -41.20 -7.23
N ASP A 342 50.39 -40.57 -6.76
CA ASP A 342 49.51 -39.73 -7.58
C ASP A 342 50.16 -38.35 -7.82
N GLN A 343 50.22 -37.89 -9.08
CA GLN A 343 50.56 -36.50 -9.41
C GLN A 343 49.28 -35.71 -9.70
N ARG A 344 49.18 -34.52 -9.10
CA ARG A 344 48.05 -33.60 -9.29
C ARG A 344 48.53 -32.33 -9.98
N THR A 345 47.98 -32.04 -11.14
CA THR A 345 48.26 -30.81 -11.91
C THR A 345 46.99 -29.97 -11.97
N THR A 346 47.06 -28.73 -11.53
CA THR A 346 45.92 -27.79 -11.59
C THR A 346 46.16 -26.79 -12.71
N THR A 347 45.28 -26.78 -13.69
CA THR A 347 45.29 -25.85 -14.82
C THR A 347 44.07 -24.92 -14.70
N THR A 348 44.32 -23.61 -14.57
CA THR A 348 43.26 -22.60 -14.58
C THR A 348 43.18 -21.97 -15.95
N SER A 349 42.00 -22.01 -16.57
CA SER A 349 41.74 -21.34 -17.85
C SER A 349 40.73 -20.21 -17.65
N ASN A 350 41.08 -19.00 -18.10
CA ASN A 350 40.24 -17.81 -17.99
C ASN A 350 39.34 -17.62 -19.23
N ASN A 351 38.86 -18.72 -19.82
CA ASN A 351 37.99 -18.63 -21.00
C ASN A 351 36.55 -18.39 -20.56
N GLU A 352 35.82 -17.53 -21.28
CA GLU A 352 34.39 -17.31 -21.07
C GLU A 352 33.60 -18.58 -21.43
N VAL A 353 33.37 -19.46 -20.43
CA VAL A 353 32.73 -20.76 -20.64
C VAL A 353 31.20 -20.66 -20.72
N ILE A 354 30.62 -19.67 -20.06
CA ILE A 354 29.16 -19.50 -19.90
C ILE A 354 28.77 -18.05 -20.20
N ASN A 355 27.74 -17.90 -21.03
CA ASN A 355 27.03 -16.65 -21.29
C ASN A 355 25.58 -16.73 -20.78
N VAL A 356 25.12 -15.71 -20.06
CA VAL A 356 23.74 -15.60 -19.55
C VAL A 356 22.89 -14.72 -20.47
N SER A 357 21.61 -15.08 -20.65
CA SER A 357 20.65 -14.22 -21.35
C SER A 357 20.59 -12.84 -20.71
N LYS A 358 20.76 -11.80 -21.54
CA LYS A 358 20.93 -10.43 -21.06
C LYS A 358 19.67 -9.81 -20.45
N LYS A 359 18.48 -10.36 -20.72
CA LYS A 359 17.18 -9.75 -20.37
C LYS A 359 16.12 -10.75 -19.89
N PRO A 360 16.34 -11.45 -18.77
CA PRO A 360 15.35 -12.41 -18.29
C PRO A 360 14.10 -11.69 -17.76
N PHE A 361 12.96 -12.37 -17.90
CA PHE A 361 11.64 -11.91 -17.52
C PHE A 361 11.02 -12.86 -16.50
N GLY A 362 10.22 -12.30 -15.59
CA GLY A 362 9.51 -13.06 -14.58
C GLY A 362 8.22 -12.41 -14.10
N LEU A 363 7.50 -13.14 -13.27
CA LEU A 363 6.31 -12.68 -12.58
C LEU A 363 6.58 -12.61 -11.07
N THR A 364 5.92 -11.66 -10.41
CA THR A 364 6.06 -11.48 -8.96
C THR A 364 4.70 -11.42 -8.28
N ALA A 365 4.62 -11.99 -7.08
CA ALA A 365 3.49 -11.85 -6.18
C ALA A 365 4.01 -11.53 -4.78
N ALA A 366 3.31 -10.71 -4.02
CA ALA A 366 3.66 -10.45 -2.63
C ALA A 366 2.44 -10.21 -1.76
N LEU A 367 2.59 -10.56 -0.48
CA LEU A 367 1.67 -10.18 0.59
C LEU A 367 2.44 -9.35 1.60
N GLY A 368 1.83 -8.28 2.07
CA GLY A 368 2.50 -7.42 3.03
C GLY A 368 1.54 -6.61 3.89
N VAL A 369 2.15 -5.85 4.79
CA VAL A 369 1.46 -4.95 5.72
C VAL A 369 2.17 -3.61 5.77
N ASP A 370 1.41 -2.53 5.58
CA ASP A 370 1.90 -1.18 5.89
C ASP A 370 1.78 -0.95 7.40
N ILE A 371 2.89 -0.56 8.02
CA ILE A 371 3.04 -0.28 9.45
C ILE A 371 2.92 1.25 9.63
N PRO A 372 2.05 1.73 10.53
CA PRO A 372 1.93 3.16 10.79
C PRO A 372 3.25 3.69 11.36
N GLY A 373 3.84 4.69 10.70
CA GLY A 373 5.01 5.37 11.24
C GLY A 373 4.68 6.77 11.75
N LEU A 374 5.73 7.50 12.14
CA LEU A 374 5.63 8.86 12.66
C LEU A 374 5.35 9.85 11.52
N LYS A 375 4.19 10.52 11.59
CA LYS A 375 3.73 11.64 10.73
C LYS A 375 3.80 11.40 9.22
N HIS A 376 5.01 11.46 8.64
CA HIS A 376 5.29 11.41 7.21
C HIS A 376 6.00 10.13 6.78
N LEU A 377 6.55 9.36 7.72
CA LEU A 377 7.20 8.10 7.45
C LEU A 377 6.21 6.95 7.66
N GLY A 378 6.14 6.03 6.72
CA GLY A 378 5.40 4.77 6.87
C GLY A 378 6.32 3.58 6.70
N GLY A 379 6.31 2.64 7.63
CA GLY A 379 7.01 1.37 7.46
C GLY A 379 6.18 0.39 6.64
N PHE A 380 6.81 -0.63 6.08
CA PHE A 380 6.12 -1.80 5.57
C PHE A 380 6.99 -3.05 5.67
N ALA A 381 6.33 -4.21 5.75
CA ALA A 381 6.95 -5.52 5.63
C ALA A 381 6.23 -6.31 4.55
N GLU A 382 6.97 -7.07 3.73
CA GLU A 382 6.40 -7.92 2.70
C GLU A 382 7.12 -9.27 2.56
N LEU A 383 6.33 -10.31 2.31
CA LEU A 383 6.77 -11.60 1.82
C LEU A 383 6.47 -11.65 0.32
N LYS A 384 7.50 -11.82 -0.50
CA LYS A 384 7.43 -11.76 -1.96
C LYS A 384 7.94 -13.05 -2.57
N THR A 385 7.20 -13.57 -3.55
CA THR A 385 7.62 -14.65 -4.42
C THR A 385 7.90 -14.11 -5.82
N GLU A 386 8.93 -14.65 -6.46
CA GLU A 386 9.31 -14.33 -7.84
C GLU A 386 9.52 -15.64 -8.59
N ASN A 387 9.02 -15.71 -9.82
CA ASN A 387 9.35 -16.78 -10.76
C ASN A 387 9.92 -16.14 -12.02
N MET A 388 11.12 -16.55 -12.40
CA MET A 388 11.77 -16.08 -13.62
C MET A 388 12.34 -17.24 -14.41
N SER A 389 12.55 -17.03 -15.71
CA SER A 389 13.34 -17.94 -16.51
C SER A 389 14.57 -17.25 -17.06
N ILE A 390 15.73 -17.87 -16.86
CA ILE A 390 17.01 -17.43 -17.40
C ILE A 390 17.52 -18.51 -18.33
N GLU A 391 17.92 -18.08 -19.51
CA GLU A 391 18.51 -18.92 -20.54
C GLU A 391 20.02 -18.75 -20.50
N PHE A 392 20.74 -19.84 -20.63
CA PHE A 392 22.19 -19.89 -20.59
C PHE A 392 22.69 -20.55 -21.87
N THR A 393 23.83 -20.08 -22.36
CA THR A 393 24.51 -20.62 -23.54
C THR A 393 25.97 -20.87 -23.22
N SER A 394 26.48 -22.07 -23.50
CA SER A 394 27.91 -22.36 -23.36
C SER A 394 28.65 -22.12 -24.68
N ASN A 395 29.84 -21.52 -24.59
CA ASN A 395 30.72 -21.30 -25.74
C ASN A 395 31.95 -22.24 -25.61
N PRO A 396 32.45 -22.90 -26.67
CA PRO A 396 32.04 -22.84 -28.08
C PRO A 396 30.95 -23.85 -28.48
N THR A 397 30.53 -24.71 -27.56
CA THR A 397 29.67 -25.87 -27.88
C THR A 397 28.25 -25.50 -28.33
N GLY A 398 27.80 -24.28 -28.07
CA GLY A 398 26.48 -23.81 -28.47
C GLY A 398 25.33 -24.47 -27.72
N TYR A 399 25.60 -25.20 -26.64
CA TYR A 399 24.53 -25.78 -25.82
C TYR A 399 23.70 -24.67 -25.19
N TYR A 400 22.39 -24.84 -25.28
CA TYR A 400 21.39 -23.94 -24.73
C TYR A 400 20.63 -24.68 -23.64
N TRP A 401 20.51 -24.07 -22.46
CA TRP A 401 19.61 -24.57 -21.43
C TRP A 401 18.83 -23.44 -20.79
N LYS A 402 17.60 -23.76 -20.40
CA LYS A 402 16.65 -22.84 -19.79
C LYS A 402 16.42 -23.24 -18.36
N ASN A 403 16.78 -22.38 -17.44
CA ASN A 403 16.52 -22.56 -16.01
C ASN A 403 15.32 -21.72 -15.59
N THR A 404 14.46 -22.31 -14.80
CA THR A 404 13.40 -21.61 -14.06
C THR A 404 13.84 -21.44 -12.62
N PHE A 405 13.73 -20.23 -12.10
CA PHE A 405 14.12 -19.90 -10.75
C PHE A 405 12.85 -19.54 -10.00
N SER A 406 12.70 -20.14 -8.82
CA SER A 406 11.72 -19.68 -7.84
C SER A 406 12.48 -19.01 -6.70
N ALA A 407 12.01 -17.83 -6.33
CA ALA A 407 12.63 -17.09 -5.25
C ALA A 407 11.58 -16.60 -4.26
N VAL A 408 11.93 -16.67 -2.98
CA VAL A 408 11.11 -16.18 -1.87
C VAL A 408 11.93 -15.17 -1.11
N SER A 409 11.38 -13.99 -0.86
CA SER A 409 12.06 -12.90 -0.15
C SER A 409 11.20 -12.30 0.94
N PHE A 410 11.86 -11.87 2.00
CA PHE A 410 11.27 -11.05 3.04
C PHE A 410 11.93 -9.67 3.01
N ASN A 411 11.13 -8.63 2.76
CA ASN A 411 11.61 -7.26 2.63
C ASN A 411 10.99 -6.36 3.70
N LEU A 412 11.81 -5.46 4.24
CA LEU A 412 11.39 -4.35 5.10
C LEU A 412 11.68 -3.05 4.37
N GLY A 413 10.78 -2.08 4.49
CA GLY A 413 10.97 -0.79 3.84
C GLY A 413 10.34 0.38 4.56
N VAL A 414 10.78 1.57 4.16
CA VAL A 414 10.29 2.86 4.65
C VAL A 414 9.86 3.71 3.46
N ARG A 415 8.66 4.28 3.57
CA ARG A 415 8.02 5.15 2.59
C ARG A 415 7.98 6.59 3.11
N PHE A 416 8.25 7.54 2.22
CA PHE A 416 8.23 8.98 2.46
C PHE A 416 7.22 9.73 1.58
#